data_AF-A0A3S4G1I9-F1
#
_entry.id   AF-A0A3S4G1I9-F1
#
_cell.length_a   1.000
_cell.length_b   1.000
_cell.length_c   1.000
_cell.angle_alpha   90.00
_cell.angle_beta   90.00
_cell.angle_gamma   90.00
#
_symmetry.space_group_name_H-M   'P 1'
#
loop_
_entity.id
_entity.type
_entity.pdbx_description
1 polymer ?
#
loop_
_entity_poly.entity_id
_entity_poly.type
_entity_poly.pdbx_seq_one_letter_code
_entity_poly.pdbx_strand_id
1 'polypeptide(L)'
;MRHSPLTSRRAAVYQWFSQLLFQELSEAQLAALGSQESRVWIASLSAIPGLASDIKGFERSLTRVLQRAARAQELAADFASLFLLAPLWASRRMPDIILILRQRKSGGR
;
A
#
# COMPACT_ATOMS: atom_id res chain seq x y z
N MET A 1 20.29 9.08 16.82
CA MET A 1 19.60 7.85 17.24
C MET A 1 20.04 6.71 16.34
N ARG A 2 20.68 5.64 16.87
CA ARG A 2 20.98 4.45 16.05
C ARG A 2 19.70 3.66 15.85
N HIS A 3 19.18 3.63 14.63
CA HIS A 3 18.07 2.73 14.31
C HIS A 3 18.58 1.30 14.38
N SER A 4 17.95 0.45 15.20
CA SER A 4 18.19 -0.99 15.16
C SER A 4 17.86 -1.48 13.73
N PRO A 5 18.56 -2.50 13.20
CA PRO A 5 18.25 -3.10 11.90
C PRO A 5 16.76 -3.48 11.76
N LEU A 6 16.11 -3.85 12.87
CA LEU A 6 14.67 -4.10 12.94
C LEU A 6 13.82 -2.84 12.74
N THR A 7 14.25 -1.71 13.30
CA THR A 7 13.59 -0.41 13.14
C THR A 7 13.62 0.05 11.69
N SER A 8 14.77 -0.07 11.01
CA SER A 8 14.90 0.30 9.61
C SER A 8 14.05 -0.61 8.70
N ARG A 9 14.00 -1.91 8.99
CA ARG A 9 13.17 -2.85 8.22
C ARG A 9 11.67 -2.57 8.39
N ARG A 10 11.23 -2.27 9.61
CA ARG A 10 9.84 -1.84 9.88
C ARG A 10 9.51 -0.52 9.20
N ALA A 11 10.42 0.45 9.22
CA ALA A 11 10.25 1.72 8.53
C ALA A 11 10.08 1.52 7.01
N ALA A 12 10.89 0.67 6.38
CA ALA A 12 10.75 0.33 4.97
C ALA A 12 9.40 -0.31 4.66
N VAL A 13 8.92 -1.22 5.53
CA VAL A 13 7.59 -1.84 5.39
C VAL A 13 6.48 -0.80 5.47
N TYR A 14 6.51 0.07 6.48
CA TYR A 14 5.52 1.14 6.62
C TYR A 14 5.54 2.11 5.44
N GLN A 15 6.73 2.48 4.97
CA GLN A 15 6.89 3.35 3.82
C GLN A 15 6.30 2.71 2.56
N TRP A 16 6.51 1.40 2.37
CA TRP A 16 5.97 0.70 1.22
C TRP A 16 4.43 0.60 1.27
N PHE A 17 3.87 0.21 2.42
CA PHE A 17 2.41 0.19 2.59
C PHE A 17 1.78 1.57 2.45
N SER A 18 2.46 2.62 2.92
CA SER A 18 1.94 3.99 2.82
C SER A 18 1.75 4.43 1.36
N GLN A 19 2.59 3.96 0.43
CA GLN A 19 2.47 4.30 -0.98
C GLN A 19 1.19 3.72 -1.61
N LEU A 20 0.68 2.59 -1.12
CA LEU A 20 -0.55 1.96 -1.61
C LEU A 20 -1.82 2.63 -1.08
N LEU A 21 -1.74 3.31 0.06
CA LEU A 21 -2.90 3.82 0.81
C LEU A 21 -2.98 5.35 0.84
N PHE A 22 -1.95 6.05 0.35
CA PHE A 22 -1.89 7.51 0.43
C PHE A 22 -2.71 8.21 -0.64
N GLN A 23 -2.71 7.67 -1.85
CA GLN A 23 -3.35 8.28 -3.01
C GLN A 23 -3.72 7.21 -4.03
N GLU A 24 -4.59 7.57 -4.98
CA GLU A 24 -4.83 6.78 -6.17
C GLU A 24 -3.50 6.49 -6.89
N LEU A 25 -3.27 5.21 -7.20
CA LEU A 25 -2.06 4.74 -7.84
C LEU A 25 -2.07 5.12 -9.32
N SER A 26 -1.08 5.91 -9.75
CA SER A 26 -0.87 6.19 -11.17
C SER A 26 -0.29 5.00 -11.91
N GLU A 27 -0.40 4.96 -13.24
CA GLU A 27 0.24 3.92 -14.06
C GLU A 27 1.76 3.82 -13.83
N ALA A 28 2.44 4.95 -13.57
CA ALA A 28 3.86 4.96 -13.25
C ALA A 28 4.15 4.26 -11.90
N GLN A 29 3.30 4.48 -10.89
CA GLN A 29 3.42 3.80 -9.59
C GLN A 29 3.09 2.31 -9.70
N LEU A 30 2.10 1.95 -10.51
CA LEU A 30 1.76 0.54 -10.78
C LEU A 30 2.88 -0.18 -11.54
N ALA A 31 3.52 0.48 -12.51
CA ALA A 31 4.69 -0.05 -13.19
C ALA A 31 5.86 -0.27 -12.21
N ALA A 32 6.12 0.69 -11.32
CA ALA A 32 7.14 0.57 -10.28
C ALA A 32 6.84 -0.59 -9.30
N LEU A 33 5.58 -0.78 -8.91
CA LEU A 33 5.14 -1.91 -8.07
C LEU A 33 5.30 -3.26 -8.77
N GLY A 34 5.15 -3.30 -10.09
CA GLY A 34 5.36 -4.49 -10.91
C GLY A 34 6.82 -4.82 -11.22
N SER A 35 7.74 -3.90 -10.92
CA SER A 35 9.16 -4.03 -11.23
C SER A 35 9.82 -5.20 -10.51
N GLN A 36 10.93 -5.68 -11.08
CA GLN A 36 11.71 -6.76 -10.46
C GLN A 36 12.23 -6.35 -9.07
N GLU A 37 12.60 -5.09 -8.88
CA GLU A 37 13.05 -4.56 -7.59
C GLU A 37 11.95 -4.68 -6.53
N SER A 38 10.74 -4.22 -6.84
CA SER A 38 9.58 -4.36 -5.96
C SER A 38 9.28 -5.81 -5.63
N ARG A 39 9.36 -6.72 -6.61
CA ARG A 39 9.14 -8.16 -6.39
C ARG A 39 10.19 -8.77 -5.45
N VAL A 40 11.47 -8.46 -5.66
CA VAL A 40 12.56 -8.93 -4.78
C VAL A 40 12.37 -8.39 -3.37
N TRP A 41 11.97 -7.13 -3.23
CA TRP A 41 11.70 -6.51 -1.94
C TRP A 41 10.51 -7.16 -1.22
N ILE A 42 9.38 -7.38 -1.91
CA ILE A 42 8.20 -8.08 -1.35
C ILE A 42 8.58 -9.50 -0.91
N ALA A 43 9.29 -10.25 -1.76
CA ALA A 43 9.76 -11.59 -1.44
C ALA A 43 10.67 -11.59 -0.19
N SER A 44 11.49 -10.55 0.01
CA SER A 44 12.33 -10.43 1.20
C SER A 44 11.52 -10.36 2.51
N LEU A 45 10.24 -10.00 2.47
CA LEU A 45 9.34 -9.99 3.63
C LEU A 45 8.92 -11.39 4.05
N SER A 46 8.97 -12.39 3.16
CA SER A 46 8.65 -13.78 3.51
C SER A 46 9.67 -14.39 4.47
N ALA A 47 10.84 -13.76 4.64
CA ALA A 47 11.83 -14.15 5.64
C ALA A 47 11.41 -13.82 7.08
N ILE A 48 10.31 -13.07 7.27
CA ILE A 48 9.74 -12.79 8.61
C ILE A 48 8.87 -14.00 9.02
N PRO A 49 9.18 -14.65 10.16
CA PRO A 49 8.38 -15.79 10.64
C PRO A 49 6.90 -15.42 10.77
N GLY A 50 6.02 -16.29 10.26
CA GLY A 50 4.57 -16.09 10.27
C GLY A 50 4.00 -15.28 9.10
N LEU A 51 4.83 -14.59 8.31
CA LEU A 51 4.35 -13.71 7.22
C LEU A 51 4.43 -14.35 5.83
N ALA A 52 5.14 -15.48 5.69
CA ALA A 52 5.43 -16.08 4.39
C ALA A 52 4.19 -16.45 3.55
N SER A 53 3.12 -16.94 4.19
CA SER A 53 1.87 -17.29 3.51
C SER A 53 1.14 -16.05 2.97
N ASP A 54 1.08 -14.99 3.78
CA ASP A 54 0.41 -13.75 3.43
C ASP A 54 1.14 -13.03 2.29
N ILE A 55 2.48 -13.03 2.31
CA ILE A 55 3.29 -12.48 1.21
C ILE A 55 3.04 -13.23 -0.10
N LYS A 56 3.01 -14.57 -0.08
CA LYS A 56 2.67 -15.36 -1.28
C LYS A 56 1.25 -15.11 -1.77
N GLY A 57 0.29 -14.88 -0.87
CA GLY A 57 -1.06 -14.46 -1.22
C GLY A 57 -1.05 -13.10 -1.91
N PHE A 58 -0.36 -12.14 -1.31
CA PHE A 58 -0.21 -10.79 -1.80
C PHE A 58 0.45 -10.74 -3.19
N GLU A 59 1.57 -11.43 -3.40
CA GLU A 59 2.27 -11.48 -4.69
C GLU A 59 1.38 -12.01 -5.82
N ARG A 60 0.56 -13.02 -5.53
CA ARG A 60 -0.41 -13.57 -6.49
C ARG A 60 -1.50 -12.56 -6.82
N SER A 61 -2.07 -11.91 -5.81
CA SER A 61 -3.09 -10.88 -6.00
C SER A 61 -2.53 -9.67 -6.77
N LEU A 62 -1.34 -9.19 -6.40
CA LEU A 62 -0.66 -8.09 -7.08
C LEU A 62 -0.40 -8.42 -8.55
N THR A 63 0.09 -9.64 -8.83
CA THR A 63 0.33 -10.07 -10.22
C THR A 63 -0.96 -10.11 -11.04
N ARG A 64 -2.07 -10.62 -10.47
CA ARG A 64 -3.37 -10.63 -11.15
C ARG A 64 -3.88 -9.23 -11.45
N VAL A 65 -3.78 -8.31 -10.49
CA VAL A 65 -4.21 -6.92 -10.65
C VAL A 65 -3.39 -6.21 -11.73
N LEU A 66 -2.06 -6.38 -11.71
CA LEU A 66 -1.16 -5.74 -12.67
C LEU A 66 -1.32 -6.24 -14.11
N GLN A 67 -1.92 -7.42 -14.31
CA GLN A 67 -2.21 -7.96 -15.65
C GLN A 67 -3.51 -7.44 -16.26
N ARG A 68 -4.35 -6.70 -15.53
CA ARG A 68 -5.61 -6.18 -16.06
C ARG A 68 -5.37 -4.98 -16.96
N ALA A 69 -6.11 -4.91 -18.07
CA ALA A 69 -5.99 -3.85 -19.07
C ALA A 69 -6.38 -2.47 -18.52
N ALA A 70 -7.34 -2.40 -17.60
CA ALA A 70 -7.83 -1.15 -16.99
C ALA A 70 -7.42 -0.99 -15.51
N ARG A 71 -6.29 -1.59 -15.12
CA ARG A 71 -5.84 -1.68 -13.71
C ARG A 71 -5.81 -0.35 -12.95
N ALA A 72 -5.33 0.74 -13.55
CA ALA A 72 -5.27 2.04 -12.86
C ALA A 72 -6.67 2.59 -12.57
N GLN A 73 -7.60 2.45 -13.52
CA GLN A 73 -8.96 2.94 -13.36
C GLN A 73 -9.77 2.11 -12.37
N GLU A 74 -9.61 0.77 -12.40
CA GLU A 74 -10.20 -0.12 -11.41
C GLU A 74 -9.71 0.21 -9.99
N LEU A 75 -8.39 0.34 -9.82
CA LEU A 75 -7.80 0.63 -8.51
C LEU A 75 -8.14 2.03 -8.01
N ALA A 76 -8.24 3.02 -8.91
CA ALA A 76 -8.70 4.36 -8.54
C ALA A 76 -10.17 4.35 -8.08
N ALA A 77 -11.03 3.59 -8.76
CA ALA A 77 -12.44 3.42 -8.37
C ALA A 77 -12.58 2.71 -7.01
N ASP A 78 -11.77 1.66 -6.78
CA ASP A 78 -11.70 0.97 -5.49
C ASP A 78 -11.21 1.91 -4.39
N PHE A 79 -10.16 2.69 -4.65
CA PHE A 79 -9.63 3.67 -3.70
C PHE A 79 -10.68 4.73 -3.36
N ALA A 80 -11.35 5.30 -4.37
CA ALA A 80 -12.42 6.27 -4.16
C ALA A 80 -13.55 5.66 -3.33
N SER A 81 -13.97 4.43 -3.62
CA SER A 81 -15.04 3.75 -2.89
C SER A 81 -14.68 3.45 -1.44
N LEU A 82 -13.43 3.05 -1.18
CA LEU A 82 -12.95 2.63 0.15
C LEU A 82 -12.52 3.80 1.06
N PHE A 83 -11.92 4.86 0.49
CA PHE A 83 -11.29 5.93 1.26
C PHE A 83 -11.97 7.30 1.09
N LEU A 84 -12.56 7.59 -0.06
CA LEU A 84 -13.15 8.91 -0.36
C LEU A 84 -14.66 8.95 -0.15
N LEU A 85 -15.36 7.90 -0.57
CA LEU A 85 -16.82 7.75 -0.53
C LEU A 85 -17.29 6.85 0.61
N ALA A 86 -16.36 6.45 1.49
CA ALA A 86 -16.54 5.41 2.48
C ALA A 86 -17.90 5.53 3.20
N PRO A 87 -18.76 4.49 3.15
CA PRO A 87 -20.09 4.59 3.74
C PRO A 87 -19.98 4.68 5.27
N LEU A 88 -21.02 5.22 5.93
CA LEU A 88 -21.05 5.48 7.38
C LEU A 88 -20.63 4.29 8.29
N TRP A 89 -20.64 3.04 7.80
CA TRP A 89 -20.13 1.88 8.53
C TRP A 89 -18.58 1.79 8.61
N ALA A 90 -17.85 2.44 7.70
CA ALA A 90 -16.38 2.56 7.74
C ALA A 90 -15.90 3.54 8.82
N SER A 91 -16.74 4.52 9.17
CA SER A 91 -16.47 5.50 10.24
C SER A 91 -16.33 4.86 11.63
N ARG A 92 -16.81 3.62 11.82
CA ARG A 92 -16.77 2.90 13.10
C ARG A 92 -15.54 2.01 13.33
N ARG A 93 -14.67 1.80 12.32
CA ARG A 93 -13.53 0.84 12.42
C ARG A 93 -12.15 1.37 12.06
N MET A 94 -12.01 2.53 11.43
CA MET A 94 -10.69 3.12 11.14
C MET A 94 -10.71 4.65 11.34
N PRO A 95 -10.59 5.17 12.58
CA PRO A 95 -10.54 6.61 12.79
C PRO A 95 -9.19 7.23 12.44
N ASP A 96 -8.04 6.61 12.75
CA ASP A 96 -6.81 7.41 12.88
C ASP A 96 -5.94 7.52 11.63
N ILE A 97 -5.77 6.45 10.85
CA ILE A 97 -4.81 6.48 9.71
C ILE A 97 -5.31 7.36 8.55
N ILE A 98 -6.61 7.32 8.23
CA ILE A 98 -7.16 8.11 7.13
C ILE A 98 -7.18 9.60 7.49
N LEU A 99 -7.44 9.94 8.76
CA LEU A 99 -7.35 11.33 9.25
C LEU A 99 -5.91 11.87 9.18
N ILE A 100 -4.90 11.08 9.55
CA ILE A 100 -3.49 11.49 9.45
C ILE A 100 -3.07 11.74 8.00
N LEU A 101 -3.49 10.90 7.05
CA LEU A 101 -3.14 11.09 5.63
C LEU A 101 -3.91 12.27 5.01
N ARG A 102 -5.16 12.51 5.43
CA ARG A 102 -5.97 13.65 4.97
C ARG A 102 -5.46 15.01 5.46
N GLN A 103 -4.95 15.09 6.69
CA GLN A 103 -4.44 16.35 7.27
C GLN A 103 -3.13 16.82 6.61
N ARG A 104 -2.35 15.94 5.96
CA ARG A 104 -1.08 16.35 5.31
C ARG A 104 -1.25 17.06 3.96
N LYS A 105 -2.42 16.99 3.33
CA LYS A 105 -2.71 17.71 2.07
C LYS A 105 -3.19 19.15 2.30
N SER A 106 -3.58 19.50 3.53
CA SER A 106 -4.11 20.84 3.86
C SER A 106 -3.06 21.79 4.48
N GLY A 107 -1.82 21.34 4.67
CA GLY A 107 -0.74 22.08 5.35
C GLY A 107 0.37 22.59 4.43
N GLY A 108 0.08 22.82 3.14
CA GLY A 108 1.00 23.44 2.19
C GLY A 108 0.43 24.75 1.69
N ARG A 109 0.62 25.82 2.46
CA ARG A 109 0.54 27.21 2.01
C ARG A 109 1.90 27.84 2.23
#